data_AF-A0A9E8MUW8-F1
#
_entry.id   AF-A0A9E8MUW8-F1
#
_cell.length_a   1.000
_cell.length_b   1.000
_cell.length_c   1.000
_cell.angle_alpha   90.00
_cell.angle_beta   90.00
_cell.angle_gamma   90.00
#
_symmetry.space_group_name_H-M   'P 1'
#
loop_
_entity.id
_entity.type
_entity.pdbx_description
1 polymer ?
#
loop_
_entity_poly.entity_id
_entity_poly.type
_entity_poly.pdbx_seq_one_letter_code
_entity_poly.pdbx_strand_id
1 'polypeptide(L)'
;MKSKLKISINGEAVQYVFLGKEYDEDIVQCYLEILNVESIATFEITNKVLFDVFEEQKNVVRTHINSKHKSFILIPQNDKGMLNF
;
A
#
# COMPACT_ATOMS: atom_id res chain seq x y z
N MET A 1 10.92 14.91 -5.52
CA MET A 1 11.09 13.55 -4.95
C MET A 1 9.98 12.66 -5.50
N LYS A 2 10.29 11.53 -6.14
CA LYS A 2 9.27 10.57 -6.55
C LYS A 2 8.77 9.85 -5.29
N SER A 3 7.47 9.91 -5.00
CA SER A 3 6.89 9.13 -3.89
C SER A 3 7.16 7.63 -4.11
N LYS A 4 7.74 6.96 -3.11
CA LYS A 4 8.01 5.52 -3.11
C LYS A 4 6.75 4.69 -2.84
N LEU A 5 5.67 5.33 -2.40
CA LEU A 5 4.37 4.71 -2.20
C LEU A 5 3.32 5.45 -3.04
N LYS A 6 2.64 4.72 -3.92
CA LYS A 6 1.58 5.24 -4.78
C LYS A 6 0.35 4.36 -4.64
N ILE A 7 -0.82 4.99 -4.62
CA ILE A 7 -2.10 4.31 -4.56
C ILE A 7 -3.00 4.93 -5.63
N SER A 8 -3.73 4.08 -6.35
CA SER A 8 -4.77 4.49 -7.28
C SER A 8 -6.06 3.74 -6.98
N ILE A 9 -7.19 4.43 -7.07
CA ILE A 9 -8.53 3.86 -6.91
C ILE A 9 -9.30 4.16 -8.18
N ASN A 10 -9.96 3.16 -8.77
CA ASN A 10 -10.73 3.31 -10.01
C ASN A 10 -9.92 3.90 -11.18
N GLY A 11 -8.60 3.63 -11.21
CA GLY A 11 -7.68 4.15 -12.22
C GLY A 11 -7.13 5.55 -11.94
N GLU A 12 -7.62 6.26 -10.91
CA GLU A 12 -7.16 7.60 -10.56
C GLU A 12 -6.17 7.56 -9.39
N ALA A 13 -5.10 8.33 -9.49
CA ALA A 13 -4.13 8.46 -8.40
C ALA A 13 -4.74 9.24 -7.24
N VAL A 14 -4.69 8.66 -6.05
CA VAL A 14 -5.28 9.26 -4.84
C VAL A 14 -4.21 9.69 -3.86
N GLN A 15 -4.51 10.72 -3.07
CA GLN A 15 -3.69 11.11 -1.94
C GLN A 15 -4.13 10.33 -0.70
N TYR A 16 -3.18 10.09 0.19
CA TYR A 16 -3.41 9.43 1.47
C TYR A 16 -2.87 10.29 2.61
N VAL A 17 -3.48 10.15 3.77
CA VAL A 17 -3.05 10.74 5.04
C VAL A 17 -2.35 9.66 5.84
N PHE A 18 -1.19 9.98 6.39
CA PHE A 18 -0.51 9.12 7.34
C PHE A 18 -1.11 9.33 8.74
N LEU A 19 -1.71 8.28 9.29
CA LEU A 19 -2.35 8.31 10.61
C LEU A 19 -1.34 8.07 11.74
N GLY A 20 -0.36 7.22 11.48
CA GLY A 20 0.61 6.82 12.49
C GLY A 20 1.43 5.60 12.08
N LYS A 21 2.38 5.25 12.94
CA LYS A 21 3.15 4.02 12.82
C LYS A 21 3.34 3.37 14.18
N GLU A 22 3.45 2.06 14.17
CA GLU A 22 3.82 1.25 15.31
C GLU A 22 5.08 0.46 14.98
N TYR A 23 5.93 0.30 15.99
CA TYR A 23 7.14 -0.51 15.92
C TYR A 23 6.88 -1.80 16.69
N ASP A 24 7.06 -2.93 16.03
CA ASP A 24 6.93 -4.26 16.60
C ASP A 24 8.18 -5.05 16.20
N GLU A 25 9.12 -5.16 17.13
CA GLU A 25 10.46 -5.70 16.90
C GLU A 25 11.13 -5.07 15.66
N ASP A 26 11.34 -5.85 14.61
CA ASP A 26 11.99 -5.44 13.36
C ASP A 26 10.98 -4.94 12.29
N ILE A 27 9.69 -4.82 12.65
CA ILE A 27 8.61 -4.44 11.75
C ILE A 27 8.11 -3.03 12.09
N VAL A 28 7.96 -2.20 11.06
CA VAL A 28 7.24 -0.94 11.16
C VAL A 28 5.90 -1.08 10.45
N GLN A 29 4.81 -0.97 11.21
CA GLN A 29 3.46 -0.93 10.65
C GLN A 29 3.06 0.53 10.43
N CYS A 30 2.71 0.90 9.21
CA CYS A 30 2.27 2.24 8.85
C CYS A 30 0.77 2.22 8.55
N TYR A 31 0.01 3.10 9.21
CA TYR A 31 -1.43 3.25 9.01
C TYR A 31 -1.70 4.44 8.11
N LEU A 32 -2.41 4.20 7.01
CA LEU A 32 -2.72 5.20 5.99
C LEU A 32 -4.23 5.23 5.76
N GLU A 33 -4.76 6.43 5.57
CA GLU A 33 -6.18 6.65 5.28
C GLU A 33 -6.34 7.43 3.97
N ILE A 34 -7.33 7.06 3.17
CA ILE A 34 -7.73 7.77 1.95
C ILE A 34 -9.17 8.22 2.18
N LEU A 35 -9.38 9.54 2.20
CA LEU A 35 -10.68 10.15 2.44
C LEU A 35 -11.46 10.30 1.14
N ASN A 36 -12.79 10.47 1.26
CA ASN A 36 -13.70 10.77 0.15
C ASN A 36 -13.73 9.70 -0.96
N VAL A 37 -13.63 8.42 -0.59
CA VAL A 37 -13.80 7.30 -1.52
C VAL A 37 -15.23 6.80 -1.45
N GLU A 38 -16.05 7.14 -2.46
CA GLU A 38 -17.46 6.72 -2.52
C GLU A 38 -17.62 5.24 -2.82
N SER A 39 -16.81 4.70 -3.73
CA SER A 39 -16.82 3.29 -4.11
C SER A 39 -15.46 2.84 -4.65
N ILE A 40 -15.14 1.56 -4.47
CA ILE A 40 -13.90 0.96 -4.96
C ILE A 40 -14.25 -0.21 -5.88
N ALA A 41 -14.10 -0.01 -7.18
CA ALA A 41 -14.17 -1.05 -8.20
C ALA A 41 -12.78 -1.64 -8.49
N THR A 42 -11.76 -0.77 -8.55
CA THR A 42 -10.36 -1.19 -8.67
C THR A 42 -9.50 -0.50 -7.62
N PHE A 43 -8.53 -1.23 -7.09
CA PHE A 43 -7.53 -0.73 -6.15
C PHE A 43 -6.14 -1.15 -6.64
N GLU A 44 -5.24 -0.19 -6.75
CA GLU A 44 -3.86 -0.41 -7.12
C GLU A 44 -2.93 0.24 -6.11
N ILE A 45 -1.88 -0.47 -5.72
CA ILE A 45 -0.83 0.05 -4.85
C ILE A 45 0.54 -0.32 -5.41
N THR A 46 1.47 0.62 -5.40
CA THR A 46 2.90 0.38 -5.64
C THR A 46 3.67 0.82 -4.42
N ASN A 47 4.41 -0.09 -3.78
CA ASN A 47 5.19 0.20 -2.58
C ASN A 47 6.65 -0.20 -2.76
N LYS A 48 7.50 0.80 -2.98
CA LYS A 48 8.97 0.69 -3.11
C LYS A 48 9.71 1.20 -1.87
N VAL A 49 9.01 1.40 -0.76
CA VAL A 49 9.62 1.95 0.45
C VAL A 49 10.72 0.99 0.92
N LEU A 50 11.90 1.56 1.21
CA LEU A 50 13.12 0.90 1.71
C LEU A 50 13.81 -0.12 0.78
N PHE A 51 13.32 -0.36 -0.44
CA PHE A 51 13.97 -1.27 -1.40
C PHE A 51 15.37 -0.81 -1.85
N ASP A 52 15.70 0.47 -1.68
CA ASP A 52 17.02 1.03 -1.98
C ASP A 52 18.01 0.94 -0.80
N VAL A 53 17.54 0.51 0.37
CA VAL A 53 18.35 0.42 1.60
C VAL A 53 18.58 -1.02 2.01
N PHE A 54 17.58 -1.90 1.84
CA PHE A 54 17.65 -3.30 2.24
C PHE A 54 17.27 -4.21 1.08
N GLU A 55 18.19 -5.09 0.67
CA GLU A 55 18.03 -6.00 -0.47
C GLU A 55 16.94 -7.05 -0.22
N GLU A 56 16.79 -7.52 1.01
CA GLU A 56 15.80 -8.52 1.42
C GLU A 56 14.43 -7.93 1.81
N GLN A 57 14.25 -6.62 1.68
CA GLN A 57 13.03 -5.92 2.09
C GLN A 57 11.79 -6.49 1.40
N LYS A 58 10.73 -6.69 2.18
CA LYS A 58 9.40 -7.06 1.70
C LYS A 58 8.38 -6.10 2.27
N ASN A 59 7.52 -5.56 1.41
CA ASN A 59 6.43 -4.69 1.82
C ASN A 59 5.13 -5.51 1.84
N VAL A 60 4.60 -5.78 3.03
CA VAL A 60 3.32 -6.47 3.19
C VAL A 60 2.20 -5.44 3.20
N VAL A 61 1.28 -5.54 2.24
CA VAL A 61 0.08 -4.68 2.20
C VAL A 61 -1.12 -5.52 2.57
N ARG A 62 -1.79 -5.16 3.66
CA ARG A 62 -3.07 -5.76 4.06
C ARG A 62 -4.17 -4.75 3.81
N THR A 63 -5.21 -5.20 3.12
CA THR A 63 -6.38 -4.37 2.78
C THR A 63 -7.64 -5.03 3.33
N HIS A 64 -8.56 -4.20 3.77
CA HIS A 64 -9.94 -4.59 4.09
C HIS A 64 -10.86 -3.65 3.29
N ILE A 65 -11.29 -4.10 2.11
CA ILE A 65 -12.05 -3.30 1.14
C ILE A 65 -13.31 -4.07 0.76
N ASN A 66 -14.47 -3.41 0.74
CA ASN A 66 -15.76 -4.02 0.41
C ASN A 66 -16.02 -5.32 1.20
N SER A 67 -15.70 -5.32 2.50
CA SER A 67 -15.78 -6.47 3.41
C SER A 67 -14.93 -7.69 2.99
N LYS A 68 -13.94 -7.50 2.13
CA LYS A 68 -13.00 -8.53 1.70
C LYS A 68 -11.60 -8.22 2.22
N HIS A 69 -10.99 -9.20 2.86
CA HIS A 69 -9.57 -9.14 3.23
C HIS A 69 -8.70 -9.62 2.08
N LYS A 70 -7.70 -8.81 1.71
CA LYS A 70 -6.67 -9.19 0.72
C LYS A 70 -5.31 -8.75 1.21
N SER A 71 -4.31 -9.59 0.94
CA SER A 71 -2.91 -9.34 1.31
C SER A 71 -2.01 -9.46 0.10
N PHE A 72 -1.03 -8.57 0.02
CA PHE A 72 0.05 -8.59 -0.96
C PHE A 72 1.38 -8.67 -0.25
N ILE A 73 2.32 -9.39 -0.84
CA ILE A 73 3.74 -9.30 -0.51
C ILE A 73 4.40 -8.68 -1.72
N LEU A 74 4.86 -7.44 -1.56
CA LEU A 74 5.51 -6.66 -2.61
C LEU A 74 7.02 -6.75 -2.41
N ILE A 75 7.72 -7.09 -3.48
CA ILE A 75 9.18 -7.26 -3.54
C ILE A 75 9.74 -6.38 -4.67
N PRO A 76 11.06 -6.12 -4.73
CA PRO A 76 11.62 -5.26 -5.78
C PRO A 76 11.26 -5.66 -7.22
N GLN A 77 11.11 -6.96 -7.49
CA GLN A 77 10.74 -7.52 -8.80
C GLN A 77 9.24 -7.45 -9.09
N ASN A 78 8.41 -7.30 -8.05
CA ASN A 78 6.95 -7.18 -8.15
C ASN A 78 6.44 -6.27 -7.03
N ASP A 79 6.56 -4.97 -7.28
CA ASP A 79 6.33 -3.91 -6.29
C ASP A 79 4.90 -3.35 -6.33
N LYS A 80 4.04 -3.96 -7.15
CA LYS A 80 2.68 -3.51 -7.45
C LYS A 80 1.65 -4.60 -7.15
N GLY A 81 0.61 -4.23 -6.41
CA GLY A 81 -0.58 -5.05 -6.16
C GLY A 81 -1.82 -4.41 -6.80
N MET A 82 -2.72 -5.23 -7.35
CA MET A 82 -3.98 -4.79 -7.95
C MET A 82 -5.13 -5.69 -7.52
N LEU A 83 -6.27 -5.09 -7.16
CA LEU A 83 -7.53 -5.76 -6.85
C LEU A 83 -8.63 -5.22 -7.77
N ASN A 84 -9.47 -6.13 -8.25
CA ASN A 84 -10.74 -5.83 -8.91
C ASN A 84 -11.86 -6.42 -8.05
N PHE A 85 -12.92 -5.66 -7.84
CA PHE A 85 -14.01 -6.01 -6.91
C PHE A 85 -15.33 -6.31 -7.61
#